data_AF-A0A5S5DLZ8-F1
#
_entry.id   AF-A0A5S5DLZ8-F1
#
_cell.length_a   1.000
_cell.length_b   1.000
_cell.length_c   1.000
_cell.angle_alpha   90.00
_cell.angle_beta   90.00
_cell.angle_gamma   90.00
#
_symmetry.space_group_name_H-M   'P 1'
#
loop_
_entity.id
_entity.type
_entity.pdbx_description
1 polymer ?
#
loop_
_entity_poly.entity_id
_entity_poly.type
_entity_poly.pdbx_seq_one_letter_code
_entity_poly.pdbx_strand_id
1 'polypeptide(L)'
;MFTKLIAIDDQKIGTVHFYAYVVKIDVDDVGFAIFMDNMGTPLIYFSKEGVNTVNFKIDNDQFLWIVKNSKFSKSERKLLYQEFEFFLRAMEQRAKAYLFKNATVHYISNSRDIVRYKNHYITASIELIEQAYK
;
A
#
# COMPACT_ATOMS: atom_id res chain seq x y z
N MET A 1 -0.26 -17.68 -0.28
CA MET A 1 1.02 -17.20 -0.84
C MET A 1 0.67 -16.34 -2.05
N PHE A 2 1.19 -15.11 -2.14
CA PHE A 2 0.86 -14.22 -3.25
C PHE A 2 1.59 -14.65 -4.52
N THR A 3 0.84 -14.91 -5.60
CA THR A 3 1.43 -15.15 -6.93
C THR A 3 1.15 -13.95 -7.82
N LYS A 4 2.20 -13.31 -8.34
CA LYS A 4 2.10 -12.17 -9.26
C LYS A 4 1.58 -12.67 -10.62
N LEU A 5 0.44 -12.15 -11.07
CA LEU A 5 -0.20 -12.57 -12.32
C LEU A 5 0.02 -11.55 -13.44
N ILE A 6 -0.27 -10.28 -13.18
CA ILE A 6 -0.22 -9.20 -14.18
C ILE A 6 0.44 -7.98 -13.56
N ALA A 7 1.49 -7.45 -14.20
CA ALA A 7 2.08 -6.17 -13.84
C ALA A 7 1.18 -5.03 -14.34
N ILE A 8 0.81 -4.11 -13.45
CA ILE A 8 -0.12 -3.02 -13.76
C ILE A 8 0.60 -1.68 -13.91
N ASP A 9 1.52 -1.39 -12.98
CA ASP A 9 2.34 -0.19 -13.01
C ASP A 9 3.50 -0.35 -12.04
N ASP A 10 4.47 0.54 -12.14
CA ASP A 10 5.54 0.68 -11.17
C ASP A 10 6.03 2.12 -11.08
N GLN A 11 6.50 2.50 -9.89
CA GLN A 11 7.03 3.83 -9.67
C GLN A 11 8.13 3.81 -8.62
N LYS A 12 9.26 4.44 -8.94
CA LYS A 12 10.31 4.70 -7.98
C LYS A 12 10.04 6.02 -7.26
N ILE A 13 9.92 5.96 -5.93
CA ILE A 13 9.65 7.13 -5.08
C ILE A 13 10.72 7.16 -3.99
N GLY A 14 11.61 8.15 -4.09
CA GLY A 14 12.81 8.22 -3.26
C GLY A 14 13.72 7.01 -3.50
N THR A 15 13.97 6.24 -2.44
CA THR A 15 14.83 5.03 -2.50
C THR A 15 14.06 3.74 -2.72
N VAL A 16 12.72 3.75 -2.70
CA VAL A 16 11.89 2.55 -2.79
C VAL A 16 11.25 2.48 -4.17
N HIS A 17 11.28 1.29 -4.78
CA HIS A 17 10.54 1.02 -6.00
C HIS A 17 9.23 0.30 -5.65
N PHE A 18 8.10 0.92 -5.98
CA PHE A 18 6.78 0.33 -5.79
C PHE A 18 6.31 -0.36 -7.06
N TYR A 19 5.82 -1.58 -6.94
CA TYR A 19 5.29 -2.35 -8.06
C TYR A 19 3.86 -2.79 -7.79
N ALA A 20 2.95 -2.46 -8.70
CA ALA A 20 1.54 -2.83 -8.63
C ALA A 20 1.24 -4.05 -9.49
N TYR A 21 0.59 -5.05 -8.90
CA TYR A 21 0.22 -6.29 -9.57
C TYR A 21 -1.22 -6.69 -9.30
N VAL A 22 -1.82 -7.37 -10.27
CA VAL A 22 -2.90 -8.34 -9.99
C VAL A 22 -2.24 -9.60 -9.45
N VAL A 23 -2.75 -10.11 -8.34
CA VAL A 23 -2.18 -11.26 -7.63
C VAL A 23 -3.22 -12.33 -7.38
N LYS A 24 -2.80 -13.59 -7.41
CA LYS A 24 -3.55 -14.70 -6.81
C LYS A 24 -3.23 -14.73 -5.32
N ILE A 25 -4.26 -14.68 -4.47
CA ILE A 25 -4.13 -14.71 -3.01
C ILE A 25 -4.39 -16.13 -2.50
N ASP A 26 -5.45 -16.76 -3.00
CA ASP A 26 -5.86 -18.14 -2.70
C ASP A 26 -6.41 -18.83 -3.98
N VAL A 27 -6.84 -20.11 -3.89
CA VAL A 27 -7.20 -20.97 -5.02
C VAL A 27 -8.10 -20.29 -6.05
N ASP A 28 -9.11 -19.55 -5.58
CA ASP A 28 -10.08 -18.82 -6.41
C ASP A 28 -10.16 -17.31 -6.12
N ASP A 29 -9.23 -16.78 -5.32
CA ASP A 29 -9.23 -15.35 -4.97
C ASP A 29 -8.12 -14.58 -5.67
N VAL A 30 -8.55 -13.60 -6.47
CA VAL A 30 -7.67 -12.67 -7.18
C VAL A 30 -7.83 -11.30 -6.55
N GLY A 31 -6.69 -10.72 -6.18
CA GLY A 31 -6.61 -9.40 -5.60
C GLY A 31 -5.70 -8.47 -6.37
N PHE A 32 -5.52 -7.29 -5.80
CA PHE A 32 -4.58 -6.29 -6.26
C PHE A 32 -3.59 -6.02 -5.15
N ALA A 33 -2.30 -5.90 -5.46
CA ALA A 33 -1.28 -5.71 -4.45
C ALA A 33 -0.14 -4.80 -4.93
N ILE A 34 0.41 -4.04 -3.99
CA ILE A 34 1.57 -3.18 -4.17
C ILE A 34 2.73 -3.79 -3.36
N PHE A 35 3.83 -4.05 -4.04
CA PHE A 35 5.07 -4.58 -3.47
C PHE A 35 6.14 -3.50 -3.43
N MET A 36 7.08 -3.63 -2.51
CA MET A 36 8.30 -2.83 -2.48
C MET A 36 9.48 -3.65 -3.01
N ASP A 37 10.30 -3.02 -3.84
CA ASP A 37 11.53 -3.57 -4.38
C ASP A 37 11.33 -5.03 -4.84
N ASN A 38 12.19 -5.95 -4.40
CA ASN A 38 12.09 -7.37 -4.68
C ASN A 38 11.50 -8.18 -3.52
N MET A 39 10.67 -7.56 -2.66
CA MET A 39 10.08 -8.25 -1.51
C MET A 39 9.07 -9.33 -1.95
N GLY A 40 9.03 -10.43 -1.17
CA GLY A 40 8.14 -11.58 -1.41
C GLY A 40 6.71 -11.38 -0.93
N THR A 41 6.47 -10.40 -0.06
CA THR A 41 5.17 -10.05 0.51
C THR A 41 4.79 -8.63 0.12
N PRO A 42 3.50 -8.35 -0.12
CA PRO A 42 3.06 -7.02 -0.52
C PRO A 42 3.07 -6.05 0.67
N LEU A 43 3.40 -4.79 0.41
CA LEU A 43 3.19 -3.68 1.36
C LEU A 43 1.70 -3.44 1.57
N ILE A 44 0.93 -3.47 0.49
CA ILE A 44 -0.52 -3.27 0.49
C ILE A 44 -1.15 -4.34 -0.37
N TYR A 45 -2.26 -4.92 0.07
CA TYR A 45 -3.10 -5.72 -0.81
C TYR A 45 -4.58 -5.51 -0.56
N PHE A 46 -5.36 -5.67 -1.62
CA PHE A 46 -6.82 -5.63 -1.64
C PHE A 46 -7.34 -7.04 -1.88
N SER A 47 -8.25 -7.48 -1.03
CA SER A 47 -8.91 -8.79 -1.12
C SER A 47 -10.40 -8.65 -0.83
N LYS A 48 -11.20 -9.60 -1.32
CA LYS A 48 -12.61 -9.64 -0.98
C LYS A 48 -12.80 -9.96 0.50
N GLU A 49 -13.74 -9.27 1.13
CA GLU A 49 -14.17 -9.52 2.50
C GLU A 49 -15.70 -9.62 2.48
N GLY A 50 -16.20 -10.82 2.20
CA GLY A 50 -17.62 -11.11 1.99
C GLY A 50 -18.06 -11.07 0.53
N VAL A 51 -19.38 -11.03 0.31
CA VAL A 51 -20.00 -11.28 -1.01
C VAL A 51 -19.69 -10.19 -2.04
N ASN A 52 -19.60 -8.93 -1.62
CA ASN A 52 -19.42 -7.81 -2.55
C ASN A 52 -18.60 -6.64 -2.00
N THR A 53 -17.77 -6.89 -0.99
CA THR A 53 -16.91 -5.86 -0.38
C THR A 53 -15.45 -6.25 -0.59
N VAL A 54 -14.63 -5.25 -0.87
CA VAL A 54 -13.17 -5.40 -0.98
C VAL A 54 -12.56 -4.52 0.08
N ASN A 55 -11.69 -5.10 0.90
CA ASN A 55 -10.96 -4.40 1.92
C ASN A 55 -9.46 -4.46 1.62
N PHE A 56 -8.71 -3.58 2.25
CA PHE A 56 -7.27 -3.53 2.13
C PHE A 56 -6.60 -4.01 3.41
N LYS A 57 -5.38 -4.51 3.27
CA LYS A 57 -4.46 -4.72 4.38
C LYS A 57 -3.11 -4.14 4.05
N ILE A 58 -2.39 -3.75 5.10
CA ILE A 58 -1.11 -3.06 5.01
C ILE A 58 -0.12 -3.79 5.91
N ASP A 59 1.04 -4.10 5.35
CA ASP A 59 2.16 -4.64 6.10
C ASP A 59 2.85 -3.50 6.86
N ASN A 60 2.53 -3.39 8.15
CA ASN A 60 3.05 -2.34 9.00
C ASN A 60 4.56 -2.47 9.23
N ASP A 61 5.12 -3.68 9.17
CA ASP A 61 6.55 -3.89 9.36
C ASP A 61 7.33 -3.37 8.15
N GLN A 62 6.82 -3.64 6.95
CA GLN A 62 7.34 -3.04 5.71
C GLN A 62 7.22 -1.52 5.72
N PHE A 63 6.06 -0.98 6.13
CA PHE A 63 5.90 0.48 6.25
C PHE A 63 6.90 1.08 7.25
N LEU A 64 7.03 0.49 8.44
CA LEU A 64 7.99 0.89 9.47
C LEU A 64 9.43 0.84 8.96
N TRP A 65 9.75 -0.15 8.13
CA TRP A 65 11.06 -0.24 7.49
C TRP A 65 11.34 0.97 6.59
N ILE A 66 10.36 1.44 5.81
CA ILE A 66 10.49 2.68 5.00
C ILE A 66 10.81 3.86 5.91
N VAL A 67 10.07 4.01 7.02
CA VAL A 67 10.25 5.11 7.97
C VAL A 67 11.65 5.09 8.57
N LYS A 68 12.09 3.92 9.07
CA LYS A 68 13.40 3.73 9.73
C LYS A 68 14.57 3.97 8.78
N ASN A 69 14.45 3.58 7.51
CA ASN A 69 15.54 3.68 6.53
C ASN A 69 15.53 5.00 5.74
N SER A 70 14.53 5.86 5.92
CA SER A 70 14.45 7.15 5.25
C SER A 70 15.48 8.14 5.79
N LYS A 71 16.50 8.45 4.98
CA LYS A 71 17.53 9.45 5.28
C LYS A 71 17.19 10.87 4.79
N PHE A 72 15.99 11.04 4.24
CA PHE A 72 15.51 12.31 3.71
C PHE A 72 15.16 13.32 4.81
N SER A 73 15.30 14.61 4.51
CA SER A 73 14.82 15.70 5.37
C SER A 73 13.29 15.71 5.48
N LYS A 74 12.76 16.37 6.50
CA LYS A 74 11.30 16.51 6.70
C LYS A 74 10.57 17.11 5.49
N SER A 75 11.18 18.06 4.80
CA SER A 75 10.62 18.68 3.58
C SER A 75 10.60 17.70 2.41
N GLU A 76 11.68 16.96 2.17
CA GLU A 76 11.73 15.93 1.13
C GLU A 76 10.72 14.81 1.40
N ARG A 77 10.61 14.35 2.67
CA ARG A 77 9.61 13.35 3.06
C ARG A 77 8.18 13.79 2.78
N LYS A 78 7.86 15.10 2.87
CA LYS A 78 6.53 15.60 2.49
C LYS A 78 6.26 15.41 1.00
N LEU A 79 7.24 15.73 0.16
CA LEU A 79 7.12 15.60 -1.30
C LEU A 79 7.02 14.12 -1.71
N LEU A 80 7.91 13.28 -1.18
CA LEU A 80 7.89 11.84 -1.43
C LEU A 80 6.58 11.19 -0.99
N TYR A 81 6.02 11.62 0.14
CA TYR A 81 4.72 11.11 0.58
C TYR A 81 3.57 11.54 -0.35
N GLN A 82 3.61 12.78 -0.87
CA GLN A 82 2.61 13.24 -1.85
C GLN A 82 2.68 12.44 -3.14
N GLU A 83 3.89 12.12 -3.63
CA GLU A 83 4.08 11.24 -4.78
C GLU A 83 3.52 9.84 -4.52
N PHE A 84 3.81 9.27 -3.34
CA PHE A 84 3.28 7.96 -2.94
C PHE A 84 1.75 7.96 -2.85
N GLU A 85 1.15 8.99 -2.25
CA GLU A 85 -0.30 9.10 -2.13
C GLU A 85 -0.96 9.22 -3.50
N PHE A 86 -0.35 9.98 -4.43
CA PHE A 86 -0.84 10.08 -5.80
C PHE A 86 -0.77 8.74 -6.54
N PHE A 87 0.36 8.05 -6.45
CA PHE A 87 0.54 6.70 -7.00
C PHE A 87 -0.53 5.74 -6.45
N LEU A 88 -0.70 5.70 -5.13
CA LEU A 88 -1.64 4.82 -4.46
C LEU A 88 -3.09 5.06 -4.94
N ARG A 89 -3.52 6.32 -5.00
CA ARG A 89 -4.86 6.68 -5.50
C ARG A 89 -5.07 6.24 -6.94
N ALA A 90 -4.07 6.42 -7.80
CA ALA A 90 -4.15 5.98 -9.19
C ALA A 90 -4.28 4.44 -9.27
N MET A 91 -3.52 3.71 -8.47
CA MET A 91 -3.57 2.25 -8.41
C MET A 91 -4.90 1.73 -7.88
N GLU A 92 -5.48 2.38 -6.87
CA GLU A 92 -6.80 2.05 -6.36
C GLU A 92 -7.90 2.20 -7.42
N GLN A 93 -7.86 3.27 -8.21
CA GLN A 93 -8.81 3.46 -9.31
C GLN A 93 -8.64 2.39 -10.40
N ARG A 94 -7.40 2.01 -10.74
CA ARG A 94 -7.14 0.92 -11.69
C ARG A 94 -7.60 -0.42 -11.15
N ALA A 95 -7.35 -0.72 -9.87
CA ALA A 95 -7.83 -1.95 -9.23
C ALA A 95 -9.36 -2.03 -9.25
N LYS A 96 -10.05 -0.92 -8.93
CA LYS A 96 -11.51 -0.81 -9.02
C LYS A 96 -12.00 -1.05 -10.46
N ALA A 97 -11.37 -0.41 -11.44
CA ALA A 97 -11.78 -0.49 -12.83
C ALA A 97 -11.53 -1.87 -13.46
N TYR A 98 -10.43 -2.54 -13.13
CA TYR A 98 -10.05 -3.80 -13.76
C TYR A 98 -10.54 -5.04 -13.02
N LEU A 99 -10.53 -5.02 -11.69
CA LEU A 99 -10.72 -6.22 -10.88
C LEU A 99 -11.99 -6.19 -10.03
N PHE A 100 -12.36 -5.02 -9.50
CA PHE A 100 -13.42 -4.89 -8.50
C PHE A 100 -14.64 -4.10 -8.99
N LYS A 101 -14.96 -4.17 -10.29
CA LYS A 101 -15.98 -3.33 -10.95
C LYS A 101 -17.30 -3.22 -10.18
N ASN A 102 -17.81 -4.33 -9.67
CA ASN A 102 -19.12 -4.39 -9.00
C ASN A 102 -19.04 -4.38 -7.47
N ALA A 103 -17.85 -4.41 -6.89
CA ALA A 103 -17.67 -4.49 -5.44
C ALA A 103 -17.56 -3.12 -4.77
N THR A 104 -18.04 -3.00 -3.54
CA THR A 104 -17.78 -1.83 -2.70
C THR A 104 -16.34 -1.91 -2.20
N VAL A 105 -15.48 -0.98 -2.65
CA VAL A 105 -14.05 -0.97 -2.29
C VAL A 105 -13.84 0.02 -1.14
N HIS A 106 -13.24 -0.45 -0.06
CA HIS A 106 -12.67 0.42 0.97
C HIS A 106 -11.31 0.93 0.48
N TYR A 107 -11.22 2.24 0.26
CA TYR A 107 -10.01 2.89 -0.23
C TYR A 107 -9.11 3.29 0.95
N ILE A 108 -7.83 2.94 0.87
CA ILE A 108 -6.78 3.41 1.78
C ILE A 108 -6.73 4.93 1.74
N SER A 109 -6.86 5.53 0.55
CA SER A 109 -6.82 6.97 0.37
C SER A 109 -7.90 7.74 1.14
N ASN A 110 -8.95 7.04 1.59
CA ASN A 110 -10.07 7.60 2.36
C ASN A 110 -10.07 7.11 3.82
N SER A 111 -9.09 6.28 4.20
CA SER A 111 -8.97 5.72 5.54
C SER A 111 -8.22 6.66 6.49
N ARG A 112 -8.28 6.39 7.80
CA ARG A 112 -7.41 7.08 8.77
C ARG A 112 -5.95 6.62 8.66
N ASP A 113 -5.70 5.47 8.04
CA ASP A 113 -4.36 4.90 7.88
C ASP A 113 -3.46 5.79 7.01
N ILE A 114 -3.99 6.38 5.93
CA ILE A 114 -3.20 7.28 5.08
C ILE A 114 -2.76 8.55 5.83
N VAL A 115 -3.54 9.04 6.78
CA VAL A 115 -3.16 10.20 7.60
C VAL A 115 -2.12 9.78 8.64
N ARG A 116 -2.31 8.60 9.25
CA ARG A 116 -1.39 8.03 10.23
C ARG A 116 0.00 7.81 9.63
N TYR A 117 0.08 7.12 8.49
CA TYR A 117 1.35 6.87 7.80
C TYR A 117 2.04 8.13 7.31
N LYS A 118 1.29 9.10 6.80
CA LYS A 118 1.82 10.43 6.47
C LYS A 118 2.58 11.03 7.65
N ASN A 119 1.96 11.01 8.82
CA ASN A 119 2.54 11.59 10.02
C ASN A 119 3.78 10.82 10.46
N HIS A 120 3.75 9.48 10.49
CA HIS A 120 4.92 8.67 10.84
C HIS A 120 6.09 8.90 9.90
N TYR A 121 5.84 8.87 8.60
CA TYR A 121 6.88 9.05 7.60
C TYR A 121 7.50 10.45 7.68
N ILE A 122 6.68 11.51 7.67
CA ILE A 122 7.18 12.89 7.69
C ILE A 122 7.96 13.18 8.98
N THR A 123 7.49 12.69 10.12
CA THR A 123 8.14 12.94 11.42
C THR A 123 9.31 12.00 11.70
N ALA A 124 9.45 10.91 10.95
CA ALA A 124 10.28 9.75 11.29
C ALA A 124 10.04 9.21 12.72
N SER A 125 8.79 9.30 13.19
CA SER A 125 8.39 8.75 14.50
C SER A 125 7.86 7.34 14.34
N ILE A 126 8.52 6.39 15.01
CA ILE A 126 8.11 4.98 15.12
C ILE A 126 7.35 4.66 16.42
N GLU A 127 7.47 5.53 17.44
CA GLU A 127 6.98 5.31 18.81
C GLU A 127 5.45 5.17 18.92
N LEU A 128 4.72 5.77 17.99
CA LEU A 128 3.25 5.78 17.98
C LEU A 128 2.64 4.51 17.35
N ILE A 129 3.44 3.67 16.66
CA ILE A 129 2.94 2.44 16.04
C ILE A 129 2.94 1.28 17.05
N GLU A 130 3.95 1.19 17.93
CA GLU A 130 4.06 0.10 18.92
C GLU A 130 2.99 0.13 20.02
N GLN A 131 2.40 1.31 20.30
CA GLN A 131 1.31 1.43 21.28
C GLN A 131 -0.07 1.00 20.74
N ALA A 132 -0.25 0.95 19.41
CA ALA A 132 -1.52 0.56 18.80
C ALA A 132 -1.71 -0.97 18.70
N TYR A 133 -0.68 -1.75 19.04
CA TYR A 133 -0.67 -3.21 18.97
C TYR A 133 -0.46 -3.90 20.35
N LYS A 134 -0.61 -3.15 21.45
CA LYS A 134 -0.78 -3.69 22.81
C LYS A 134 -2.23 -3.55 23.24
#